data_AF-A0A0Q6F3M5-F1
#
_entry.id   AF-A0A0Q6F3M5-F1
#
_cell.length_a   1.000
_cell.length_b   1.000
_cell.length_c   1.000
_cell.angle_alpha   90.00
_cell.angle_beta   90.00
_cell.angle_gamma   90.00
#
_symmetry.space_group_name_H-M   'P 1'
#
loop_
_entity.id
_entity.type
_entity.pdbx_description
1 polymer ?
#
loop_
_entity_poly.entity_id
_entity_poly.type
_entity_poly.pdbx_seq_one_letter_code
_entity_poly.pdbx_strand_id
1 'polypeptide(L)'
;MIATGLIFLLGFCVALIAALIAAPLVVRRAKRLARREFDATLPATAREIRASLDQVRAEAALEVRRREVAAMEMRERAALERADAGRIARENALLRSQERLSGEAIRMRDEAFADLARRHEERGAEIAELQSLVAQADRAIEQLTLEVAALSQGRVVEIVELGDEDGETARESLGDADEGRSRAPKALPVPVALRAPEAEPAAEPRRAPDSDEAPAPEAADPIAAALGYRAGDEPLSLAQDDASLRESVSDMAARMLALASREGPASERIREILASAPQTPEADGAGGRSLADRARDHAGAQAGERQPERLPQ
;
A
#
# COMPACT_ATOMS: atom_id res chain seq x y z
N MET A 1 -42.54 -69.35 79.48
CA MET A 1 -41.70 -68.52 78.59
C MET A 1 -42.32 -68.35 77.21
N ILE A 2 -42.76 -69.42 76.52
CA ILE A 2 -43.36 -69.33 75.17
C ILE A 2 -44.74 -68.63 75.18
N ALA A 3 -45.60 -68.93 76.16
CA ALA A 3 -46.94 -68.34 76.27
C ALA A 3 -46.92 -66.81 76.41
N THR A 4 -46.01 -66.27 77.23
CA THR A 4 -45.81 -64.82 77.38
C THR A 4 -45.28 -64.17 76.10
N GLY A 5 -44.42 -64.86 75.34
CA GLY A 5 -43.94 -64.39 74.04
C GLY A 5 -45.04 -64.30 72.98
N LEU A 6 -45.95 -65.28 72.93
CA LEU A 6 -47.08 -65.29 71.98
C LEU A 6 -48.09 -64.16 72.25
N ILE A 7 -48.38 -63.88 73.53
CA ILE A 7 -49.27 -62.78 73.92
C ILE A 7 -48.67 -61.42 73.51
N PHE A 8 -47.35 -61.26 73.70
CA PHE A 8 -46.66 -60.03 73.29
C PHE A 8 -46.67 -59.84 71.77
N LEU A 9 -46.39 -60.91 71.01
CA LEU A 9 -46.42 -60.87 69.54
C LEU A 9 -47.83 -60.57 69.02
N LEU A 10 -48.86 -61.17 69.62
CA LEU A 10 -50.25 -60.89 69.27
C LEU A 10 -50.60 -59.42 69.56
N GLY A 11 -50.20 -58.89 70.71
CA GLY A 11 -50.38 -57.47 71.05
C GLY A 11 -49.67 -56.53 70.07
N PHE A 12 -48.44 -56.87 69.67
CA PHE A 12 -47.69 -56.12 68.66
C PHE A 12 -48.37 -56.15 67.29
N CYS A 13 -48.83 -57.30 66.83
CA CYS A 13 -49.57 -57.42 65.57
C CYS A 13 -50.86 -56.61 65.58
N VAL A 14 -51.62 -56.64 66.68
CA VAL A 14 -52.84 -55.84 66.85
C VAL A 14 -52.52 -54.35 66.82
N ALA A 15 -51.47 -53.91 67.53
CA ALA A 15 -51.02 -52.53 67.51
C ALA A 15 -50.55 -52.08 66.12
N LEU A 16 -49.84 -52.94 65.39
CA LEU A 16 -49.37 -52.67 64.04
C LEU A 16 -50.53 -52.51 63.05
N ILE A 17 -51.54 -53.39 63.13
CA ILE A 17 -52.75 -53.28 62.32
C ILE A 17 -53.52 -52.00 62.66
N ALA A 18 -53.67 -51.67 63.95
CA ALA A 18 -54.29 -50.43 64.39
C ALA A 18 -53.53 -49.19 63.87
N ALA A 19 -52.19 -49.21 63.91
CA ALA A 19 -51.34 -48.15 63.38
C ALA A 19 -51.49 -48.01 61.85
N LEU A 20 -51.55 -49.11 61.11
CA LEU A 20 -51.79 -49.10 59.66
C LEU A 20 -53.16 -48.51 59.29
N ILE A 21 -54.18 -48.76 60.11
CA ILE A 21 -55.52 -48.17 59.92
C ILE A 21 -55.51 -46.66 60.24
N ALA A 22 -54.79 -46.25 61.30
CA ALA A 22 -54.73 -44.85 61.73
C ALA A 22 -53.79 -43.98 60.87
N ALA A 23 -52.71 -44.55 60.32
CA ALA A 23 -51.72 -43.86 59.50
C ALA A 23 -52.32 -43.01 58.34
N PRO A 24 -53.21 -43.53 57.48
CA PRO A 24 -53.79 -42.74 56.40
C PRO A 24 -54.65 -41.56 56.90
N LEU A 25 -55.24 -41.65 58.10
CA LEU A 25 -56.03 -40.56 58.69
C LEU A 25 -55.13 -39.40 59.14
N VAL A 26 -54.01 -39.72 59.78
CA VAL A 26 -53.03 -38.72 60.24
C VAL A 26 -52.37 -38.04 59.03
N VAL A 27 -51.95 -38.82 58.03
CA VAL A 27 -51.32 -38.29 56.81
C VAL A 27 -52.27 -37.38 56.03
N ARG A 28 -53.57 -37.71 55.95
CA ARG A 28 -54.57 -36.83 55.31
C ARG A 28 -54.70 -35.49 56.02
N ARG A 29 -54.71 -35.47 57.35
CA ARG A 29 -54.74 -34.21 58.12
C ARG A 29 -53.47 -33.40 57.95
N ALA A 30 -52.30 -34.04 58.04
CA ALA A 30 -51.01 -33.39 57.82
C ALA A 30 -50.92 -32.75 56.44
N LYS A 31 -51.31 -33.47 55.37
CA LYS A 31 -51.36 -32.94 54.00
C LYS A 31 -52.28 -31.73 53.86
N ARG A 32 -53.44 -31.74 54.51
CA ARG A 32 -54.38 -30.61 54.45
C ARG A 32 -53.83 -29.37 55.16
N LEU A 33 -53.16 -29.55 56.30
CA LEU A 33 -52.56 -28.45 57.04
C LEU A 33 -51.38 -27.87 56.27
N ALA A 34 -50.49 -28.73 55.78
CA ALA A 34 -49.37 -28.34 54.92
C ALA A 34 -49.84 -27.62 53.66
N ARG A 35 -50.94 -28.06 53.02
CA ARG A 35 -51.49 -27.37 51.84
C ARG A 35 -52.01 -25.98 52.18
N ARG A 36 -52.71 -25.81 53.31
CA ARG A 36 -53.19 -24.50 53.77
C ARG A 36 -52.06 -23.54 54.10
N GLU A 37 -50.98 -24.05 54.70
CA GLU A 37 -49.80 -23.25 55.03
C GLU A 37 -48.98 -22.90 53.77
N PHE A 38 -48.88 -23.84 52.82
CA PHE A 38 -48.29 -23.60 51.51
C PHE A 38 -49.07 -22.54 50.71
N ASP A 39 -50.40 -22.63 50.68
CA ASP A 39 -51.27 -21.66 50.00
C ASP A 39 -51.29 -20.29 50.73
N ALA A 40 -50.95 -20.22 52.03
CA ALA A 40 -50.86 -18.97 52.79
C ALA A 40 -49.48 -18.28 52.67
N THR A 41 -48.41 -19.06 52.47
CA THR A 41 -47.03 -18.57 52.38
C THR A 41 -46.61 -18.22 50.94
N LEU A 42 -47.20 -18.86 49.93
CA LEU A 42 -47.00 -18.52 48.53
C LEU A 42 -48.11 -17.58 48.03
N PRO A 43 -47.83 -16.27 47.87
CA PRO A 43 -48.81 -15.33 47.34
C PRO A 43 -49.10 -15.52 45.84
N ALA A 44 -48.33 -16.36 45.15
CA ALA A 44 -48.46 -16.61 43.72
C ALA A 44 -49.29 -17.86 43.44
N THR A 45 -50.33 -17.72 42.61
CA THR A 45 -51.15 -18.87 42.21
C THR A 45 -50.34 -19.82 41.32
N ALA A 46 -50.66 -21.12 41.29
CA ALA A 46 -49.96 -22.10 40.44
C ALA A 46 -49.98 -21.73 38.94
N ARG A 47 -50.94 -20.90 38.52
CA ARG A 47 -51.03 -20.35 37.16
C ARG A 47 -49.99 -19.26 36.91
N GLU A 48 -49.74 -18.37 37.87
CA GLU A 48 -48.70 -17.33 37.79
C GLU A 48 -47.29 -17.94 37.79
N ILE A 49 -47.07 -19.01 38.56
CA ILE A 49 -45.78 -19.74 38.55
C ILE A 49 -45.51 -20.34 37.17
N ARG A 50 -46.54 -20.86 36.49
CA ARG A 50 -46.40 -21.35 35.10
C ARG A 50 -46.20 -20.22 34.11
N ALA A 51 -46.93 -19.11 34.26
CA ALA A 51 -46.77 -17.95 33.39
C ALA A 51 -45.36 -17.34 33.49
N SER A 52 -44.80 -17.24 34.70
CA SER A 52 -43.41 -16.78 34.89
C SER A 52 -42.39 -17.75 34.31
N LEU A 53 -42.60 -19.07 34.45
CA LEU A 53 -41.75 -20.07 33.80
C LEU A 53 -41.80 -19.95 32.27
N ASP A 54 -42.99 -19.79 31.69
CA ASP A 54 -43.15 -19.63 30.25
C ASP A 54 -42.58 -18.29 29.76
N GLN A 55 -42.64 -17.24 30.59
CA GLN A 55 -41.97 -15.98 30.33
C GLN A 55 -40.44 -16.16 30.28
N VAL A 56 -39.84 -16.84 31.26
CA VAL A 56 -38.39 -17.13 31.26
C VAL A 56 -37.98 -17.96 30.04
N ARG A 57 -38.81 -18.93 29.64
CA ARG A 57 -38.57 -19.71 28.41
C ARG A 57 -38.64 -18.84 27.16
N ALA A 58 -39.59 -17.91 27.09
CA ALA A 58 -39.71 -16.98 25.97
C ALA A 58 -38.51 -16.03 25.92
N GLU A 59 -38.09 -15.48 27.06
CA GLU A 59 -36.91 -14.62 27.17
C GLU A 59 -35.64 -15.37 26.71
N ALA A 60 -35.44 -16.60 27.19
CA ALA A 60 -34.32 -17.44 26.77
C ALA A 60 -34.34 -17.72 25.25
N ALA A 61 -35.51 -18.03 24.67
CA ALA A 61 -35.65 -18.24 23.23
C ALA A 61 -35.34 -16.97 22.43
N LEU A 62 -35.77 -15.80 22.90
CA LEU A 62 -35.48 -14.52 22.27
C LEU A 62 -34.00 -14.16 22.37
N GLU A 63 -33.35 -14.42 23.50
CA GLU A 63 -31.91 -14.19 23.65
C GLU A 63 -31.10 -15.08 22.72
N VAL A 64 -31.45 -16.37 22.62
CA VAL A 64 -30.81 -17.28 21.65
C VAL A 64 -30.99 -16.74 20.23
N ARG A 65 -32.21 -16.33 19.87
CA ARG A 65 -32.47 -15.78 18.54
C ARG A 65 -31.69 -14.48 18.28
N ARG A 66 -31.60 -13.59 19.26
CA ARG A 66 -30.80 -12.36 19.16
C ARG A 66 -29.32 -12.67 18.97
N ARG A 67 -28.78 -13.64 19.72
CA ARG A 67 -27.38 -14.09 19.57
C ARG A 67 -27.14 -14.72 18.20
N GLU A 68 -28.08 -15.53 17.70
CA GLU A 68 -27.99 -16.10 16.34
C GLU A 68 -27.98 -15.02 15.26
N VAL A 69 -28.87 -14.03 15.35
CA VAL A 69 -28.93 -12.92 14.38
C VAL A 69 -27.65 -12.09 14.43
N ALA A 70 -27.18 -11.71 15.62
CA ALA A 70 -25.92 -10.98 15.77
C ALA A 70 -24.73 -11.79 15.20
N ALA A 71 -24.70 -13.11 15.41
CA ALA A 71 -23.69 -13.98 14.83
C ALA A 71 -23.79 -14.08 13.30
N MET A 72 -24.99 -14.09 12.74
CA MET A 72 -25.19 -14.04 11.29
C MET A 72 -24.68 -12.72 10.70
N GLU A 73 -25.05 -11.58 11.30
CA GLU A 73 -24.58 -10.25 10.85
C GLU A 73 -23.05 -10.13 10.92
N MET A 74 -22.42 -10.60 12.00
CA MET A 74 -20.95 -10.61 12.10
C MET A 74 -20.31 -11.50 11.03
N ARG A 75 -20.88 -12.66 10.73
CA ARG A 75 -20.39 -13.54 9.66
C ARG A 75 -20.55 -12.90 8.29
N GLU A 76 -21.67 -12.23 8.03
CA GLU A 76 -21.93 -11.53 6.78
C GLU A 76 -20.94 -10.37 6.57
N ARG A 77 -20.72 -9.54 7.59
CA ARG A 77 -19.69 -8.47 7.55
C ARG A 77 -18.30 -9.05 7.31
N ALA A 78 -17.93 -10.09 8.03
CA ALA A 78 -16.63 -10.73 7.86
C ALA A 78 -16.49 -11.43 6.48
N ALA A 79 -17.59 -11.85 5.85
CA ALA A 79 -17.56 -12.38 4.47
C ALA A 79 -17.36 -11.25 3.45
N LEU A 80 -18.04 -10.11 3.62
CA LEU A 80 -17.86 -8.92 2.79
C LEU A 80 -16.44 -8.36 2.90
N GLU A 81 -15.91 -8.23 4.11
CA GLU A 81 -14.53 -7.77 4.34
C GLU A 81 -13.50 -8.69 3.68
N ARG A 82 -13.70 -10.02 3.75
CA ARG A 82 -12.82 -10.99 3.05
C ARG A 82 -12.93 -10.85 1.53
N ALA A 83 -14.13 -10.62 0.99
CA ALA A 83 -14.32 -10.42 -0.44
C ALA A 83 -13.63 -9.13 -0.91
N ASP A 84 -13.77 -8.03 -0.15
CA ASP A 84 -13.10 -6.77 -0.43
C ASP A 84 -11.58 -6.89 -0.32
N ALA A 85 -11.07 -7.56 0.72
CA ALA A 85 -9.64 -7.84 0.87
C ALA A 85 -9.12 -8.68 -0.31
N GLY A 86 -9.88 -9.68 -0.76
CA GLY A 86 -9.55 -10.46 -1.96
C GLY A 86 -9.53 -9.62 -3.24
N ARG A 87 -10.45 -8.66 -3.39
CA ARG A 87 -10.45 -7.71 -4.52
C ARG A 87 -9.20 -6.82 -4.49
N ILE A 88 -8.92 -6.20 -3.35
CA ILE A 88 -7.76 -5.32 -3.16
C ILE A 88 -6.46 -6.09 -3.40
N ALA A 89 -6.34 -7.31 -2.90
CA ALA A 89 -5.16 -8.15 -3.12
C ALA A 89 -4.92 -8.43 -4.61
N ARG A 90 -5.98 -8.74 -5.38
CA ARG A 90 -5.88 -8.92 -6.84
C ARG A 90 -5.45 -7.65 -7.56
N GLU A 91 -6.06 -6.52 -7.22
CA GLU A 91 -5.70 -5.22 -7.80
C GLU A 91 -4.23 -4.87 -7.49
N ASN A 92 -3.80 -5.05 -6.24
CA ASN A 92 -2.43 -4.79 -5.83
C ASN A 92 -1.43 -5.71 -6.55
N ALA A 93 -1.78 -6.99 -6.74
CA ALA A 93 -0.96 -7.92 -7.51
C ALA A 93 -0.82 -7.48 -8.98
N LEU A 94 -1.90 -6.98 -9.59
CA LEU A 94 -1.88 -6.43 -10.95
C LEU A 94 -1.01 -5.17 -11.02
N LEU A 95 -1.20 -4.22 -10.10
CA LEU A 95 -0.39 -2.99 -10.04
C LEU A 95 1.10 -3.31 -9.89
N ARG A 96 1.47 -4.21 -8.97
CA ARG A 96 2.87 -4.66 -8.81
C ARG A 96 3.43 -5.34 -10.06
N SER A 97 2.59 -6.01 -10.85
CA SER A 97 3.03 -6.58 -12.12
C SER A 97 3.31 -5.49 -13.16
N GLN A 98 2.43 -4.47 -13.24
CA GLN A 98 2.61 -3.33 -14.14
C GLN A 98 3.82 -2.48 -13.73
N GLU A 99 4.02 -2.24 -12.45
CA GLU A 99 5.18 -1.51 -11.93
C GLU A 99 6.49 -2.24 -12.29
N ARG A 100 6.52 -3.57 -12.20
CA ARG A 100 7.69 -4.35 -12.63
C ARG A 100 7.96 -4.19 -14.12
N LEU A 101 6.93 -4.37 -14.97
CA LEU A 101 7.07 -4.22 -16.41
C LEU A 101 7.49 -2.80 -16.80
N SER A 102 6.90 -1.78 -16.17
CA SER A 102 7.25 -0.37 -16.39
C SER A 102 8.68 -0.08 -15.94
N GLY A 103 9.10 -0.60 -14.78
CA GLY A 103 10.47 -0.47 -14.28
C GLY A 103 11.49 -1.14 -15.19
N GLU A 104 11.19 -2.31 -15.74
CA GLU A 104 12.03 -2.99 -16.73
C GLU A 104 12.11 -2.18 -18.03
N ALA A 105 10.99 -1.64 -18.53
CA ALA A 105 10.97 -0.80 -19.71
C ALA A 105 11.78 0.50 -19.52
N ILE A 106 11.70 1.12 -18.35
CA ILE A 106 12.52 2.30 -18.00
C ILE A 106 14.00 1.93 -18.02
N ARG A 107 14.39 0.83 -17.38
CA ARG A 107 15.80 0.37 -17.37
C ARG A 107 16.34 0.14 -18.78
N MET A 108 15.61 -0.60 -19.62
CA MET A 108 16.02 -0.81 -21.02
C MET A 108 16.15 0.50 -21.79
N ARG A 109 15.24 1.45 -21.55
CA ARG A 109 15.29 2.76 -22.18
C ARG A 109 16.48 3.59 -21.70
N ASP A 110 16.80 3.55 -20.42
CA ASP A 110 17.94 4.26 -19.84
C ASP A 110 19.28 3.68 -20.35
N GLU A 111 19.38 2.36 -20.49
CA GLU A 111 20.52 1.70 -21.14
C GLU A 111 20.67 2.13 -22.60
N ALA A 112 19.57 2.13 -23.37
CA ALA A 112 19.58 2.59 -24.75
C ALA A 112 19.97 4.08 -24.88
N PHE A 113 19.51 4.92 -23.95
CA PHE A 113 19.91 6.33 -23.91
C PHE A 113 21.39 6.50 -23.56
N ALA A 114 21.92 5.73 -22.61
CA ALA A 114 23.34 5.77 -22.26
C ALA A 114 24.22 5.37 -23.46
N ASP A 115 23.85 4.33 -24.19
CA ASP A 115 24.56 3.91 -25.40
C ASP A 115 24.45 4.94 -26.52
N LEU A 116 23.27 5.54 -26.71
CA LEU A 116 23.09 6.61 -27.69
C LEU A 116 23.93 7.84 -27.35
N ALA A 117 24.01 8.22 -26.06
CA ALA A 117 24.84 9.31 -25.59
C ALA A 117 26.33 9.07 -25.87
N ARG A 118 26.84 7.85 -25.60
CA ARG A 118 28.22 7.46 -25.95
C ARG A 118 28.49 7.61 -27.44
N ARG A 119 27.61 7.10 -28.31
CA ARG A 119 27.75 7.24 -29.77
C ARG A 119 27.66 8.69 -30.24
N HIS A 120 26.95 9.55 -29.52
CA HIS A 120 26.93 10.98 -29.81
C HIS A 120 28.23 11.66 -29.41
N GLU A 121 28.82 11.28 -28.28
CA GLU A 121 30.13 11.77 -27.83
C GLU A 121 31.24 11.34 -28.80
N GLU A 122 31.27 10.07 -29.20
CA GLU A 122 32.21 9.53 -30.20
C GLU A 122 32.12 10.27 -31.53
N ARG A 123 30.89 10.45 -32.07
CA ARG A 123 30.69 11.22 -33.30
C ARG A 123 31.04 12.70 -33.13
N GLY A 124 30.82 13.27 -31.95
CA GLY A 124 31.23 14.64 -31.62
C GLY A 124 32.75 14.80 -31.66
N ALA A 125 33.48 13.82 -31.12
CA ALA A 125 34.94 13.78 -31.19
C ALA A 125 35.45 13.63 -32.63
N GLU A 126 34.84 12.73 -33.42
CA GLU A 126 35.17 12.55 -34.84
C GLU A 126 34.93 13.83 -35.65
N ILE A 127 33.81 14.53 -35.43
CA ILE A 127 33.53 15.81 -36.07
C ILE A 127 34.58 16.85 -35.69
N ALA A 128 34.98 16.93 -34.42
CA ALA A 128 36.01 17.86 -33.96
C ALA A 128 37.37 17.57 -34.61
N GLU A 129 37.74 16.29 -34.74
CA GLU A 129 38.95 15.86 -35.43
C GLU A 129 38.93 16.25 -36.91
N LEU A 130 37.83 15.93 -37.62
CA LEU A 130 37.65 16.30 -39.02
C LEU A 130 37.68 17.82 -39.22
N GLN A 131 37.05 18.59 -38.33
CA GLN A 131 37.14 20.06 -38.35
C GLN A 131 38.57 20.55 -38.20
N SER A 132 39.35 19.92 -37.30
CA SER A 132 40.77 20.27 -37.11
C SER A 132 41.60 19.97 -38.36
N LEU A 133 41.32 18.87 -39.06
CA LEU A 133 42.01 18.46 -40.28
C LEU A 133 41.66 19.38 -41.46
N VAL A 134 40.39 19.75 -41.61
CA VAL A 134 39.95 20.75 -42.60
C VAL A 134 40.65 22.07 -42.34
N ALA A 135 40.67 22.55 -41.09
CA ALA A 135 41.35 23.80 -40.74
C ALA A 135 42.88 23.75 -41.00
N GLN A 136 43.52 22.59 -40.92
CA GLN A 136 44.92 22.42 -41.30
C GLN A 136 45.12 22.44 -42.82
N ALA A 137 44.25 21.76 -43.56
CA ALA A 137 44.26 21.75 -45.02
C ALA A 137 44.03 23.16 -45.58
N ASP A 138 43.09 23.92 -45.02
CA ASP A 138 42.84 25.32 -45.41
C ASP A 138 44.09 26.19 -45.22
N ARG A 139 44.78 26.08 -44.08
CA ARG A 139 46.05 26.78 -43.85
C ARG A 139 47.15 26.37 -44.84
N ALA A 140 47.24 25.08 -45.17
CA ALA A 140 48.23 24.59 -46.13
C ALA A 140 47.93 25.12 -47.55
N ILE A 141 46.65 25.18 -47.93
CA ILE A 141 46.22 25.81 -49.18
C ILE A 141 46.59 27.29 -49.18
N GLU A 142 46.30 28.03 -48.11
CA GLU A 142 46.69 29.44 -47.99
C GLU A 142 48.21 29.62 -48.16
N GLN A 143 49.02 28.79 -47.51
CA GLN A 143 50.48 28.81 -47.63
C GLN A 143 50.95 28.56 -49.07
N LEU A 144 50.45 27.50 -49.72
CA LEU A 144 50.78 27.19 -51.12
C LEU A 144 50.30 28.30 -52.07
N THR A 145 49.17 28.93 -51.79
CA THR A 145 48.65 30.04 -52.59
C THR A 145 49.56 31.27 -52.48
N LEU A 146 50.05 31.58 -51.28
CA LEU A 146 51.05 32.63 -51.06
C LEU A 146 52.37 32.31 -51.75
N GLU A 147 52.82 31.05 -51.71
CA GLU A 147 54.04 30.61 -52.40
C GLU A 147 53.90 30.73 -53.93
N VAL A 148 52.79 30.28 -54.50
CA VAL A 148 52.48 30.46 -55.92
C VAL A 148 52.41 31.94 -56.29
N ALA A 149 51.78 32.77 -55.47
CA ALA A 149 51.74 34.22 -55.68
C ALA A 149 53.16 34.82 -55.68
N ALA A 150 54.01 34.45 -54.74
CA ALA A 150 55.40 34.89 -54.66
C ALA A 150 56.23 34.43 -55.86
N LEU A 151 56.13 33.16 -56.26
CA LEU A 151 56.80 32.63 -57.46
C LEU A 151 56.30 33.31 -58.73
N SER A 152 55.00 33.59 -58.84
CA SER A 152 54.43 34.32 -59.97
C SER A 152 54.92 35.76 -60.04
N GLN A 153 55.07 36.45 -58.90
CA GLN A 153 55.65 37.80 -58.83
C GLN A 153 57.13 37.79 -59.21
N GLY A 154 57.91 36.80 -58.75
CA GLY A 154 59.30 36.60 -59.16
C GLY A 154 59.44 36.36 -60.67
N ARG A 155 58.53 35.58 -61.26
CA ARG A 155 58.51 35.32 -62.70
C ARG A 155 58.00 36.50 -63.53
N VAL A 156 57.10 37.33 -63.01
CA VAL A 156 56.68 38.58 -63.66
C VAL A 156 57.81 39.60 -63.65
N VAL A 157 58.63 39.66 -62.59
CA VAL A 157 59.86 40.47 -62.59
C VAL A 157 60.86 39.95 -63.62
N GLU A 158 61.03 38.63 -63.76
CA GLU A 158 61.90 38.03 -64.79
C GLU A 158 61.39 38.25 -66.23
N ILE A 159 60.08 38.25 -66.46
CA ILE A 159 59.48 38.57 -67.77
C ILE A 159 59.53 40.08 -68.06
N VAL A 160 59.50 40.94 -67.04
CA VAL A 160 59.68 42.40 -67.21
C VAL A 160 61.16 42.75 -67.45
N GLU A 161 62.12 42.03 -66.87
CA GLU A 161 63.56 42.21 -67.19
C GLU A 161 63.97 41.62 -68.55
N LEU A 162 63.16 40.74 -69.15
CA LEU A 162 63.32 40.26 -70.54
C LEU A 162 62.39 40.98 -71.55
N GLY A 163 61.72 42.05 -71.13
CA GLY A 163 60.68 42.74 -71.89
C GLY A 163 60.85 44.26 -72.00
N ASP A 164 62.07 44.79 -71.83
CA ASP A 164 62.37 46.22 -72.08
C ASP A 164 62.60 46.56 -73.56
N GLU A 165 62.42 45.62 -74.49
CA GLU A 165 62.26 45.89 -75.91
C GLU A 165 61.01 45.18 -76.43
N ASP A 166 59.84 45.76 -76.16
CA ASP A 166 58.75 45.97 -77.13
C ASP A 166 57.47 46.37 -76.39
N GLY A 167 57.31 47.68 -76.24
CA GLY A 167 56.02 48.26 -75.91
C GLY A 167 55.07 48.25 -77.11
N GLU A 168 53.79 48.27 -76.78
CA GLU A 168 52.67 48.70 -77.62
C GLU A 168 51.97 47.63 -78.49
N THR A 169 50.89 47.04 -77.97
CA THR A 169 49.51 47.29 -78.44
C THR A 169 48.45 46.56 -77.61
N ALA A 170 47.23 47.11 -77.62
CA ALA A 170 45.95 46.52 -77.19
C ALA A 170 45.58 46.57 -75.69
N ARG A 171 45.31 47.79 -75.22
CA ARG A 171 44.09 48.04 -74.45
C ARG A 171 42.91 48.03 -75.42
N GLU A 172 41.97 47.11 -75.26
CA GLU A 172 40.51 47.25 -75.52
C GLU A 172 39.83 45.87 -75.62
N SER A 173 39.30 45.39 -74.49
CA SER A 173 37.96 44.78 -74.43
C SER A 173 37.56 44.53 -72.98
N LEU A 174 36.62 45.37 -72.52
CA LEU A 174 35.73 45.04 -71.42
C LEU A 174 34.76 43.94 -71.86
N GLY A 175 34.34 43.10 -70.93
CA GLY A 175 33.04 42.42 -71.00
C GLY A 175 33.06 40.95 -70.56
N ASP A 176 32.46 40.70 -69.40
CA ASP A 176 31.87 39.45 -68.93
C ASP A 176 32.76 38.26 -68.60
N ALA A 177 33.09 38.13 -67.30
CA ALA A 177 33.19 36.84 -66.61
C ALA A 177 33.22 37.03 -65.08
N ASP A 178 32.18 37.63 -64.51
CA ASP A 178 31.96 37.58 -63.05
C ASP A 178 30.52 37.18 -62.73
N GLU A 179 30.24 35.88 -62.87
CA GLU A 179 29.13 35.27 -62.15
C GLU A 179 29.40 33.77 -61.97
N GLY A 180 29.63 33.34 -60.73
CA GLY A 180 29.63 31.92 -60.39
C GLY A 180 30.76 31.45 -59.49
N ARG A 181 30.95 32.06 -58.31
CA ARG A 181 31.70 31.40 -57.23
C ARG A 181 31.24 31.80 -55.81
N SER A 182 29.93 31.66 -55.57
CA SER A 182 29.40 31.36 -54.24
C SER A 182 28.74 30.00 -54.28
N ARG A 183 29.55 28.94 -54.28
CA ARG A 183 29.08 27.59 -53.97
C ARG A 183 29.46 27.32 -52.52
N ALA A 184 28.56 27.72 -51.61
CA ALA A 184 28.57 27.28 -50.23
C ALA A 184 28.77 25.75 -50.18
N PRO A 185 29.52 25.19 -49.22
CA PRO A 185 29.58 23.76 -49.05
C PRO A 185 28.15 23.27 -48.77
N LYS A 186 27.66 22.45 -49.70
CA LYS A 186 26.37 21.78 -49.66
C LYS A 186 26.32 20.97 -48.36
N ALA A 187 25.46 21.40 -47.43
CA ALA A 187 25.09 20.60 -46.27
C ALA A 187 24.71 19.19 -46.75
N LEU A 188 25.43 18.19 -46.25
CA LEU A 188 25.06 16.79 -46.41
C LEU A 188 23.65 16.62 -45.81
N PRO A 189 22.68 16.07 -46.56
CA PRO A 189 21.39 15.72 -45.96
C PRO A 189 21.63 14.57 -45.00
N VAL A 190 21.50 14.85 -43.70
CA VAL A 190 21.31 13.83 -42.67
C VAL A 190 19.96 13.18 -42.96
N PRO A 191 19.86 11.86 -43.23
CA PRO A 191 18.57 11.20 -43.25
C PRO A 191 18.13 10.98 -41.80
N VAL A 192 17.43 11.96 -41.22
CA VAL A 192 16.55 11.70 -40.09
C VAL A 192 15.20 11.27 -40.67
N ALA A 193 15.06 9.96 -40.85
CA ALA A 193 13.76 9.31 -40.98
C ALA A 193 13.63 8.32 -39.81
N LEU A 194 13.32 8.85 -38.63
CA LEU A 194 12.65 8.08 -37.59
C LEU A 194 11.26 7.72 -38.14
N ARG A 195 11.18 6.59 -38.85
CA ARG A 195 9.90 5.93 -39.14
C ARG A 195 9.44 5.33 -37.82
N ALA A 196 8.45 5.97 -37.19
CA ALA A 196 7.65 5.36 -36.14
C ALA A 196 7.08 4.03 -36.66
N PRO A 197 7.07 2.94 -35.87
CA PRO A 197 6.33 1.75 -36.26
C PRO A 197 4.84 2.10 -36.27
N GLU A 198 4.25 2.01 -37.45
CA GLU A 198 2.82 2.10 -37.68
C GLU A 198 2.13 0.99 -36.90
N ALA A 199 1.09 1.38 -36.16
CA ALA A 199 0.16 0.48 -35.49
C ALA A 199 -0.51 -0.43 -36.54
N GLU A 200 -0.44 -1.75 -36.31
CA GLU A 200 -1.25 -2.71 -37.04
C GLU A 200 -2.75 -2.49 -36.74
N PRO A 201 -3.64 -2.62 -37.74
CA PRO A 201 -5.07 -2.44 -37.55
C PRO A 201 -5.70 -3.62 -36.81
N ALA A 202 -6.65 -3.28 -35.96
CA ALA A 202 -7.53 -4.18 -35.22
C ALA A 202 -8.13 -5.28 -36.11
N ALA A 203 -7.85 -6.54 -35.74
CA ALA A 203 -8.61 -7.70 -36.20
C ALA A 203 -9.82 -7.93 -35.27
N GLU A 204 -10.96 -8.23 -35.90
CA GLU A 204 -12.27 -8.51 -35.30
C GLU A 204 -12.26 -9.61 -34.21
N PRO A 205 -13.23 -9.57 -33.27
CA PRO A 205 -13.27 -10.51 -32.16
C PRO A 205 -13.76 -11.88 -32.62
N ARG A 206 -12.89 -12.91 -32.47
CA ARG A 206 -13.30 -14.31 -32.59
C ARG A 206 -13.94 -14.79 -31.29
N ARG A 207 -15.22 -15.14 -31.40
CA ARG A 207 -16.02 -15.88 -30.42
C ARG A 207 -15.32 -17.23 -30.11
N ALA A 208 -15.03 -17.48 -28.84
CA ALA A 208 -14.61 -18.80 -28.35
C ALA A 208 -15.86 -19.61 -27.92
N PRO A 209 -15.81 -20.95 -28.03
CA PRO A 209 -16.99 -21.81 -27.95
C PRO A 209 -17.40 -22.10 -26.50
N ASP A 210 -18.71 -22.32 -26.32
CA ASP A 210 -19.31 -22.91 -25.13
C ASP A 210 -18.71 -24.29 -24.87
N SER A 211 -18.21 -24.51 -23.66
CA SER A 211 -17.95 -25.86 -23.13
C SER A 211 -18.57 -25.95 -21.75
N ASP A 212 -19.69 -26.67 -21.72
CA ASP A 212 -20.23 -27.32 -20.53
C ASP A 212 -19.16 -28.28 -19.98
N GLU A 213 -18.67 -28.05 -18.76
CA GLU A 213 -18.13 -29.13 -17.94
C GLU A 213 -18.34 -28.85 -16.44
N ALA A 214 -19.01 -29.80 -15.78
CA ALA A 214 -19.40 -29.76 -14.38
C ALA A 214 -18.19 -29.93 -13.41
N PRO A 215 -18.32 -29.55 -12.12
CA PRO A 215 -17.17 -29.32 -11.25
C PRO A 215 -16.70 -30.58 -10.50
N ALA A 216 -15.40 -30.70 -10.29
CA ALA A 216 -14.74 -31.67 -9.40
C ALA A 216 -13.78 -30.94 -8.43
N PRO A 217 -13.43 -31.53 -7.26
CA PRO A 217 -13.61 -30.87 -5.97
C PRO A 217 -12.40 -30.08 -5.42
N GLU A 218 -12.77 -29.21 -4.47
CA GLU A 218 -11.97 -28.37 -3.57
C GLU A 218 -10.54 -28.84 -3.28
N ALA A 219 -9.58 -28.09 -3.81
CA ALA A 219 -8.22 -28.05 -3.30
C ALA A 219 -8.05 -26.78 -2.46
N ALA A 220 -7.50 -26.97 -1.27
CA ALA A 220 -7.32 -26.00 -0.19
C ALA A 220 -6.82 -24.61 -0.62
N ASP A 221 -7.39 -23.58 0.02
CA ASP A 221 -7.08 -22.16 -0.17
C ASP A 221 -5.56 -21.88 -0.09
N PRO A 222 -4.90 -21.51 -1.21
CA PRO A 222 -3.47 -21.19 -1.22
C PRO A 222 -3.16 -19.90 -0.45
N ILE A 223 -4.18 -19.10 -0.15
CA ILE A 223 -4.07 -17.84 0.59
C ILE A 223 -3.80 -18.10 2.09
N ALA A 224 -4.35 -19.19 2.65
CA ALA A 224 -4.11 -19.56 4.04
C ALA A 224 -2.66 -20.03 4.28
N ALA A 225 -2.05 -20.69 3.28
CA ALA A 225 -0.67 -21.17 3.35
C ALA A 225 0.36 -20.03 3.24
N ALA A 226 0.07 -18.97 2.50
CA ALA A 226 0.96 -17.83 2.32
C ALA A 226 1.04 -16.90 3.54
N LEU A 227 0.04 -16.94 4.43
CA LEU A 227 -0.06 -16.05 5.59
C LEU A 227 0.34 -16.72 6.92
N GLY A 228 0.81 -17.97 6.90
CA GLY A 228 1.33 -18.66 8.10
C GLY A 228 0.28 -18.89 9.20
N TYR A 229 -1.02 -18.77 8.89
CA TYR A 229 -2.08 -18.89 9.88
C TYR A 229 -2.37 -20.36 10.17
N ARG A 230 -1.83 -20.87 11.28
CA ARG A 230 -2.14 -22.22 11.77
C ARG A 230 -3.54 -22.18 12.38
N ALA A 231 -4.48 -22.91 11.77
CA ALA A 231 -5.83 -23.08 12.31
C ALA A 231 -5.75 -23.65 13.74
N GLY A 232 -5.97 -22.81 14.75
CA GLY A 232 -5.92 -23.24 16.14
C GLY A 232 -5.83 -22.15 17.22
N ASP A 233 -5.45 -20.91 16.88
CA ASP A 233 -5.28 -19.89 17.93
C ASP A 233 -6.61 -19.18 18.28
N GLU A 234 -6.96 -19.21 19.56
CA GLU A 234 -8.14 -18.61 20.15
C GLU A 234 -8.24 -17.08 19.94
N PRO A 235 -9.46 -16.50 19.89
CA PRO A 235 -9.72 -15.14 19.42
C PRO A 235 -9.32 -14.00 20.38
N LEU A 236 -8.43 -14.22 21.35
CA LEU A 236 -7.99 -13.18 22.30
C LEU A 236 -6.80 -12.34 21.79
N SER A 237 -6.09 -12.79 20.75
CA SER A 237 -4.91 -12.09 20.17
C SER A 237 -5.28 -10.87 19.32
N LEU A 238 -6.31 -10.97 18.47
CA LEU A 238 -6.65 -9.93 17.48
C LEU A 238 -7.00 -8.57 18.12
N ALA A 239 -7.66 -8.58 19.28
CA ALA A 239 -8.01 -7.34 19.99
C ALA A 239 -6.78 -6.65 20.61
N GLN A 240 -5.77 -7.42 21.04
CA GLN A 240 -4.49 -6.88 21.55
C GLN A 240 -3.62 -6.37 20.40
N ASP A 241 -3.62 -7.09 19.27
CA ASP A 241 -2.92 -6.70 18.05
C ASP A 241 -3.47 -5.36 17.52
N ASP A 242 -4.80 -5.20 17.47
CA ASP A 242 -5.44 -3.94 17.05
C ASP A 242 -5.16 -2.77 18.00
N ALA A 243 -4.98 -3.01 19.30
CA ALA A 243 -4.62 -1.98 20.27
C ALA A 243 -3.16 -1.55 20.11
N SER A 244 -2.26 -2.52 19.95
CA SER A 244 -0.83 -2.26 19.72
C SER A 244 -0.55 -1.57 18.39
N LEU A 245 -1.28 -1.93 17.32
CA LEU A 245 -1.23 -1.28 16.02
C LEU A 245 -1.69 0.17 16.11
N ARG A 246 -2.81 0.44 16.80
CA ARG A 246 -3.30 1.81 17.03
C ARG A 246 -2.30 2.66 17.82
N GLU A 247 -1.65 2.08 18.82
CA GLU A 247 -0.61 2.77 19.59
C GLU A 247 0.64 3.04 18.73
N SER A 248 1.09 2.07 17.93
CA SER A 248 2.23 2.27 17.02
C SER A 248 1.95 3.32 15.95
N VAL A 249 0.74 3.36 15.39
CA VAL A 249 0.32 4.38 14.42
C VAL A 249 0.26 5.76 15.08
N SER A 250 -0.22 5.84 16.32
CA SER A 250 -0.28 7.10 17.07
C SER A 250 1.12 7.64 17.40
N ASP A 251 2.08 6.79 17.79
CA ASP A 251 3.47 7.20 18.04
C ASP A 251 4.17 7.64 16.74
N MET A 252 3.95 6.93 15.64
CA MET A 252 4.52 7.29 14.34
C MET A 252 3.98 8.63 13.82
N ALA A 253 2.67 8.87 13.97
CA ALA A 253 2.05 10.14 13.63
C ALA A 253 2.61 11.30 14.49
N ALA A 254 2.83 11.08 15.79
CA ALA A 254 3.44 12.06 16.67
C ALA A 254 4.89 12.41 16.25
N ARG A 255 5.69 11.41 15.87
CA ARG A 255 7.06 11.64 15.34
C ARG A 255 7.07 12.39 14.02
N MET A 256 6.17 12.04 13.10
CA MET A 256 6.05 12.75 11.82
C MET A 256 5.61 14.20 12.02
N LEU A 257 4.68 14.46 12.94
CA LEU A 257 4.24 15.82 13.24
C LEU A 257 5.36 16.65 13.88
N ALA A 258 6.15 16.05 14.77
CA ALA A 258 7.34 16.68 15.34
C ALA A 258 8.37 17.03 14.26
N LEU A 259 8.64 16.13 13.32
CA LEU A 259 9.55 16.37 12.20
C LEU A 259 9.00 17.45 11.24
N ALA A 260 7.72 17.37 10.87
CA ALA A 260 7.04 18.30 9.98
C ALA A 260 6.95 19.73 10.57
N SER A 261 6.85 19.86 11.90
CA SER A 261 6.89 21.15 12.60
C SER A 261 8.22 21.90 12.45
N ARG A 262 9.27 21.20 12.00
CA ARG A 262 10.64 21.72 11.89
C ARG A 262 11.11 21.89 10.45
N GLU A 263 10.80 20.94 9.57
CA GLU A 263 11.37 20.87 8.21
C GLU A 263 10.32 21.14 7.11
N GLY A 264 9.04 21.20 7.46
CA GLY A 264 7.96 21.37 6.49
C GLY A 264 7.65 22.83 6.12
N PRO A 265 7.08 23.08 4.92
CA PRO A 265 6.60 24.41 4.51
C PRO A 265 5.44 24.93 5.38
N ALA A 266 4.80 24.05 6.17
CA ALA A 266 3.75 24.37 7.13
C ALA A 266 4.25 24.42 8.60
N SER A 267 5.57 24.45 8.82
CA SER A 267 6.22 24.36 10.14
C SER A 267 5.71 25.38 11.16
N GLU A 268 5.44 26.63 10.75
CA GLU A 268 4.91 27.67 11.65
C GLU A 268 3.46 27.42 12.06
N ARG A 269 2.62 27.03 11.11
CA ARG A 269 1.20 26.73 11.36
C ARG A 269 1.03 25.50 12.24
N ILE A 270 1.88 24.49 12.07
CA ILE A 270 1.88 23.29 12.91
C ILE A 270 2.32 23.63 14.34
N ARG A 271 3.33 24.49 14.52
CA ARG A 271 3.75 24.98 15.84
C ARG A 271 2.64 25.76 16.54
N GLU A 272 1.93 26.63 15.82
CA GLU A 272 0.80 27.40 16.36
C GLU A 272 -0.35 26.49 16.82
N ILE A 273 -0.69 25.47 16.02
CA ILE A 273 -1.72 24.48 16.36
C ILE A 273 -1.30 23.63 17.56
N LEU A 274 -0.04 23.20 17.63
CA LEU A 274 0.48 22.45 18.77
C LEU A 274 0.53 23.30 20.06
N ALA A 275 0.78 24.60 19.95
CA ALA A 275 0.82 25.52 21.08
C ALA A 275 -0.59 25.91 21.59
N SER A 276 -1.58 25.94 20.70
CA SER A 276 -2.99 26.24 21.00
C SER A 276 -3.78 25.00 21.44
N ALA A 277 -3.22 23.80 21.28
CA ALA A 277 -3.85 22.57 21.73
C ALA A 277 -4.01 22.54 23.26
N PRO A 278 -5.21 22.23 23.79
CA PRO A 278 -5.44 22.18 25.23
C PRO A 278 -4.55 21.13 25.90
N GLN A 279 -3.90 21.51 27.00
CA GLN A 279 -3.12 20.61 27.86
C GLN A 279 -4.06 19.88 28.82
N THR A 280 -5.02 19.13 28.30
CA THR A 280 -5.94 18.36 29.12
C THR A 280 -5.47 16.91 29.19
N PRO A 281 -5.28 16.33 30.40
CA PRO A 281 -5.12 14.89 30.55
C PRO A 281 -6.42 14.11 30.32
N GLU A 282 -7.44 14.73 29.73
CA GLU A 282 -8.76 14.12 29.55
C GLU A 282 -8.78 13.23 28.30
N ALA A 283 -8.57 11.95 28.61
CA ALA A 283 -8.96 10.73 27.94
C ALA A 283 -10.09 10.86 26.89
N ASP A 284 -9.71 10.84 25.62
CA ASP A 284 -10.55 10.25 24.57
C ASP A 284 -10.46 8.71 24.71
N GLY A 285 -11.40 8.13 25.46
CA GLY A 285 -11.88 6.75 25.35
C GLY A 285 -10.93 5.57 25.60
N ALA A 286 -9.61 5.75 25.68
CA ALA A 286 -8.65 4.65 25.83
C ALA A 286 -7.34 5.09 26.48
N GLY A 287 -7.38 5.73 27.65
CA GLY A 287 -6.26 5.84 28.62
C GLY A 287 -4.89 6.40 28.16
N GLY A 288 -4.76 6.86 26.92
CA GLY A 288 -3.50 7.29 26.31
C GLY A 288 -3.31 8.81 26.32
N ARG A 289 -2.04 9.25 26.32
CA ARG A 289 -1.66 10.67 26.17
C ARG A 289 -2.12 11.20 24.81
N SER A 290 -2.51 12.49 24.78
CA SER A 290 -2.90 13.16 23.53
C SER A 290 -1.76 13.12 22.49
N LEU A 291 -2.13 13.06 21.22
CA LEU A 291 -1.18 13.09 20.09
C LEU A 291 -0.35 14.39 20.09
N ALA A 292 -0.96 15.52 20.49
CA ALA A 292 -0.28 16.80 20.61
C ALA A 292 0.76 16.83 21.75
N ASP A 293 0.52 16.08 22.83
CA ASP A 293 1.48 15.94 23.93
C ASP A 293 2.68 15.09 23.49
N ARG A 294 2.41 13.94 22.87
CA ARG A 294 3.46 13.05 22.34
C ARG A 294 4.32 13.74 21.28
N ALA A 295 3.72 14.54 20.40
CA ALA A 295 4.47 15.32 19.39
C ALA A 295 5.39 16.36 20.04
N ARG A 296 4.96 17.02 21.12
CA ARG A 296 5.79 17.95 21.90
C ARG A 296 6.92 17.23 22.64
N ASP A 297 6.65 16.06 23.22
CA ASP A 297 7.67 15.24 23.89
C ASP A 297 8.77 14.79 22.91
N HIS A 298 8.40 14.31 21.71
CA HIS A 298 9.36 13.93 20.67
C HIS A 298 10.14 15.14 20.14
N ALA A 299 9.51 16.31 20.01
CA ALA A 299 10.18 17.56 19.65
C ALA A 299 11.16 18.04 20.74
N GLY A 300 10.82 17.84 22.03
CA GLY A 300 11.65 18.20 23.17
C GLY A 300 12.81 17.25 23.44
N ALA A 301 12.58 15.93 23.35
CA ALA A 301 13.60 14.90 23.56
C ALA A 301 14.74 15.01 22.53
N GLN A 302 14.42 15.24 21.26
CA GLN A 302 15.42 15.42 20.20
C GLN A 302 16.13 16.79 20.24
N ALA A 303 15.57 17.77 20.95
CA ALA A 303 16.25 19.03 21.24
C ALA A 303 17.27 18.87 22.39
N GLY A 304 16.97 17.99 23.36
CA GLY A 304 17.87 17.63 24.46
C GLY A 304 19.09 16.82 24.01
N GLU A 305 18.96 15.93 23.02
CA GLU A 305 20.07 15.14 22.46
C GLU A 305 21.07 15.97 21.64
N ARG A 306 20.77 17.24 21.32
CA ARG A 306 21.66 18.15 20.58
C ARG A 306 22.37 19.19 21.45
N GLN A 307 22.36 19.06 22.78
CA GLN A 307 23.26 19.83 23.63
C GLN A 307 24.61 19.10 23.74
N PRO A 308 25.68 19.55 23.04
CA PRO A 308 27.00 19.03 23.30
C PRO A 308 27.40 19.41 24.73
N GLU A 309 27.98 18.45 25.43
CA GLU A 309 28.68 18.65 26.70
C GLU A 309 29.47 19.97 26.66
N ARG A 310 29.03 20.96 27.47
CA ARG A 310 29.92 22.05 27.82
C ARG A 310 31.00 21.46 28.73
N LEU A 311 32.16 21.24 28.15
CA LEU A 311 33.41 21.04 28.87
C LEU A 311 33.58 22.17 29.90
N PRO A 312 33.83 21.87 31.18
CA PRO A 312 34.21 22.89 32.14
C PRO A 312 35.61 23.42 31.78
N GLN A 313 35.73 24.74 31.65
CA GLN A 313 37.01 25.45 31.76
C GLN A 313 37.15 25.99 33.18
#